data_AF-A0A4U0F3S7-F1
#
_entry.id   AF-A0A4U0F3S7-F1
#
_cell.length_a   1.000
_cell.length_b   1.000
_cell.length_c   1.000
_cell.angle_alpha   90.00
_cell.angle_beta   90.00
_cell.angle_gamma   90.00
#
_symmetry.space_group_name_H-M   'P 1'
#
loop_
_entity.id
_entity.type
_entity.pdbx_description
1 polymer ?
#
loop_
_entity_poly.entity_id
_entity_poly.type
_entity_poly.pdbx_seq_one_letter_code
_entity_poly.pdbx_strand_id
1 'polypeptide(L)'
;MLLLAKIILIGSLGGICYQDVKDRKVYWFLFPITALSAGLLFWNKTITELFFLATIINLMFVSSLLLIVLLYARLKLKTSIKSVFGMGDLLLFIGLSFTFSSISFIVIFSCSLIFSLLIHLFLKKDNILVPLAGYMSLFFGLTYIAYWSGVINSIYSL
;
A
#
# COMPACT_ATOMS: atom_id res chain seq x y z
N MET A 1 5.08 19.07 -13.58
CA MET A 1 4.95 18.67 -12.16
C MET A 1 4.19 17.34 -11.99
N LEU A 2 2.95 17.20 -12.49
CA LEU A 2 2.16 15.97 -12.36
C LEU A 2 2.81 14.74 -13.02
N LEU A 3 3.40 14.87 -14.20
CA LEU A 3 4.09 13.76 -14.87
C LEU A 3 5.28 13.24 -14.06
N LEU A 4 6.04 14.15 -13.44
CA LEU A 4 7.18 13.80 -12.59
C LEU A 4 6.70 12.99 -11.38
N ALA A 5 5.61 13.40 -10.73
CA ALA A 5 5.02 12.66 -9.61
C ALA A 5 4.57 11.24 -10.01
N LYS A 6 4.01 11.06 -11.21
CA LYS A 6 3.66 9.73 -11.75
C LYS A 6 4.88 8.82 -11.92
N ILE A 7 5.94 9.35 -12.51
CA ILE A 7 7.19 8.60 -12.73
C ILE A 7 7.83 8.23 -11.40
N ILE A 8 7.90 9.17 -10.46
CA ILE A 8 8.42 8.93 -9.10
C ILE A 8 7.59 7.87 -8.37
N LEU A 9 6.26 7.93 -8.47
CA LEU A 9 5.36 6.97 -7.84
C LEU A 9 5.56 5.56 -8.37
N ILE A 10 5.54 5.36 -9.70
CA ILE A 10 5.76 4.04 -10.29
C ILE A 10 7.19 3.55 -10.02
N GLY A 11 8.18 4.42 -10.11
CA GLY A 11 9.58 4.08 -9.81
C GLY A 11 9.76 3.63 -8.36
N SER A 12 9.13 4.32 -7.41
CA SER A 12 9.20 3.96 -5.99
C SER A 12 8.42 2.69 -5.66
N LEU A 13 7.20 2.50 -6.19
CA LEU A 13 6.44 1.25 -6.05
C LEU A 13 7.18 0.06 -6.68
N GLY A 14 7.76 0.23 -7.87
CA GLY A 14 8.58 -0.78 -8.53
C GLY A 14 9.86 -1.10 -7.74
N GLY A 15 10.49 -0.07 -7.16
CA GLY A 15 11.64 -0.23 -6.25
C GLY A 15 11.32 -1.03 -5.00
N ILE A 16 10.18 -0.74 -4.35
CA ILE A 16 9.67 -1.51 -3.20
C ILE A 16 9.41 -2.96 -3.61
N CYS A 17 8.72 -3.18 -4.73
CA CYS A 17 8.45 -4.52 -5.24
C CYS A 17 9.73 -5.33 -5.50
N TYR A 18 10.70 -4.73 -6.20
CA TYR A 18 11.94 -5.40 -6.55
C TYR A 18 12.75 -5.75 -5.32
N GLN A 19 12.94 -4.78 -4.41
CA GLN A 19 13.74 -4.95 -3.20
C GLN A 19 13.12 -5.93 -2.22
N ASP A 20 11.79 -5.89 -2.03
CA ASP A 20 11.10 -6.80 -1.14
C ASP A 20 11.10 -8.24 -1.67
N VAL A 21 10.87 -8.43 -2.97
CA VAL A 21 10.86 -9.78 -3.58
C VAL A 21 12.26 -10.41 -3.62
N LYS A 22 13.31 -9.61 -3.85
CA LYS A 22 14.69 -10.09 -3.98
C LYS A 22 15.39 -10.24 -2.63
N ASP A 23 15.47 -9.15 -1.87
CA ASP A 23 16.37 -9.03 -0.72
C ASP A 23 15.62 -8.97 0.63
N ARG A 24 14.27 -8.93 0.61
CA ARG A 24 13.40 -8.83 1.81
C ARG A 24 13.68 -7.59 2.66
N LYS A 25 14.32 -6.60 2.07
CA LYS A 25 14.75 -5.36 2.70
C LYS A 25 14.47 -4.24 1.74
N VAL A 26 13.68 -3.28 2.18
CA VAL A 26 13.32 -2.11 1.39
C VAL A 26 13.89 -0.88 2.06
N TYR A 27 14.45 0.05 1.28
CA TYR A 27 14.89 1.32 1.85
C TYR A 27 13.71 2.12 2.38
N TRP A 28 13.79 2.50 3.65
CA TRP A 28 12.69 3.17 4.35
C TRP A 28 12.21 4.46 3.66
N PHE A 29 13.10 5.18 2.98
CA PHE A 29 12.76 6.44 2.30
C PHE A 29 11.83 6.25 1.10
N LEU A 30 11.72 5.04 0.55
CA LEU A 30 10.80 4.76 -0.55
C LEU A 30 9.33 4.92 -0.13
N PHE A 31 8.98 4.58 1.12
CA PHE A 31 7.60 4.69 1.60
C PHE A 31 7.10 6.14 1.72
N PRO A 32 7.85 7.09 2.36
CA PRO A 32 7.50 8.50 2.30
C PRO A 32 7.42 9.06 0.88
N ILE A 33 8.33 8.63 -0.02
CA ILE A 33 8.28 9.06 -1.42
C ILE A 33 6.99 8.58 -2.10
N THR A 34 6.58 7.32 -1.89
CA THR A 34 5.29 6.82 -2.40
C THR A 34 4.12 7.61 -1.83
N ALA A 35 4.12 7.90 -0.53
CA ALA A 35 3.03 8.59 0.14
C ALA A 35 2.88 10.04 -0.37
N LEU A 36 4.00 10.75 -0.50
CA LEU A 36 4.02 12.13 -0.99
C LEU A 36 3.63 12.19 -2.47
N SER A 37 4.19 11.33 -3.31
CA SER A 37 3.88 11.34 -4.75
C SER A 37 2.43 10.94 -5.03
N ALA A 38 1.90 9.92 -4.34
CA ALA A 38 0.50 9.52 -4.42
C ALA A 38 -0.43 10.60 -3.87
N GLY A 39 -0.11 11.16 -2.70
CA GLY A 39 -0.90 12.22 -2.05
C GLY A 39 -0.96 13.49 -2.90
N LEU A 40 0.16 13.90 -3.52
CA LEU A 40 0.17 15.01 -4.46
C LEU A 40 -0.71 14.75 -5.68
N LEU A 41 -0.71 13.53 -6.22
CA LEU A 41 -1.58 13.17 -7.34
C LEU A 41 -3.06 13.17 -6.94
N PHE A 42 -3.38 12.68 -5.75
CA PHE A 42 -4.73 12.67 -5.20
C PHE A 42 -5.24 14.10 -4.98
N TRP A 43 -4.46 14.93 -4.28
CA TRP A 43 -4.77 16.34 -4.04
C TRP A 43 -5.06 17.11 -5.32
N ASN A 44 -4.28 16.89 -6.37
CA ASN A 44 -4.48 17.58 -7.65
C ASN A 44 -5.69 17.08 -8.45
N LYS A 45 -6.26 15.93 -8.08
CA LYS A 45 -7.40 15.33 -8.77
C LYS A 45 -8.73 15.49 -8.03
N THR A 46 -8.69 15.90 -6.77
CA THR A 46 -9.88 16.06 -5.93
C THR A 46 -9.90 17.41 -5.23
N ILE A 47 -11.02 17.71 -4.58
CA ILE A 47 -11.15 18.91 -3.76
C ILE A 47 -10.41 18.66 -2.43
N THR A 48 -9.74 19.70 -1.92
CA THR A 48 -8.97 19.68 -0.67
C THR A 48 -9.69 19.02 0.50
N GLU A 49 -10.97 19.36 0.71
CA GLU A 49 -11.78 18.79 1.80
C GLU A 49 -11.92 17.27 1.67
N LEU A 50 -12.16 16.79 0.44
CA LEU A 50 -12.28 15.37 0.15
C LEU A 50 -10.95 14.64 0.39
N PHE A 51 -9.84 15.26 -0.01
CA PHE A 51 -8.50 14.69 0.22
C PHE A 51 -8.24 14.46 1.71
N PHE A 52 -8.47 15.47 2.56
CA PHE A 52 -8.22 15.34 3.99
C PHE A 52 -9.17 14.35 4.64
N LEU A 53 -10.47 14.42 4.34
CA LEU A 53 -11.46 13.51 4.88
C LEU A 53 -11.15 12.05 4.49
N ALA A 54 -10.81 11.81 3.22
CA ALA A 54 -10.44 10.47 2.76
C ALA A 54 -9.17 9.97 3.43
N THR A 55 -8.14 10.80 3.51
CA THR A 55 -6.86 10.43 4.15
C THR A 55 -7.04 10.09 5.63
N ILE A 56 -7.85 10.86 6.36
CA ILE A 56 -8.17 10.60 7.77
C ILE A 56 -8.91 9.27 7.93
N ILE A 57 -9.94 9.02 7.10
CA ILE A 57 -10.69 7.76 7.13
C ILE A 57 -9.77 6.58 6.80
N ASN A 58 -8.92 6.70 5.79
CA ASN A 58 -7.96 5.67 5.40
C ASN A 58 -6.96 5.36 6.51
N LEU A 59 -6.44 6.40 7.19
CA LEU A 59 -5.54 6.23 8.33
C LEU A 59 -6.25 5.58 9.52
N MET A 60 -7.50 5.97 9.82
CA MET A 60 -8.30 5.31 10.86
C MET A 60 -8.53 3.83 10.53
N PHE A 61 -8.87 3.52 9.28
CA PHE A 61 -9.05 2.16 8.82
C PHE A 61 -7.77 1.34 8.98
N VAL A 62 -6.64 1.80 8.44
CA VAL A 62 -5.35 1.11 8.54
C VAL A 62 -4.91 0.94 10.00
N SER A 63 -5.02 1.99 10.82
CA SER A 63 -4.64 1.91 12.23
C SER A 63 -5.53 0.94 13.01
N SER A 64 -6.82 0.87 12.70
CA SER A 64 -7.74 -0.11 13.30
C SER A 64 -7.37 -1.54 12.93
N LEU A 65 -7.02 -1.79 11.67
CA LEU A 65 -6.56 -3.11 11.20
C LEU A 65 -5.26 -3.50 11.90
N LEU A 66 -4.28 -2.60 11.94
CA LEU A 66 -3.03 -2.84 12.65
C LEU A 66 -3.29 -3.11 14.14
N LEU A 67 -4.15 -2.33 14.80
CA LEU A 67 -4.51 -2.54 16.20
C LEU A 67 -5.09 -3.94 16.43
N ILE A 68 -6.02 -4.39 15.59
CA ILE A 68 -6.63 -5.73 15.70
C ILE A 68 -5.57 -6.82 15.57
N VAL A 69 -4.68 -6.72 14.58
CA VAL A 69 -3.62 -7.71 14.38
C VAL A 69 -2.61 -7.68 15.53
N LEU A 70 -2.27 -6.50 16.04
CA LEU A 70 -1.39 -6.34 17.20
C LEU A 70 -1.99 -6.95 18.47
N LEU A 71 -3.27 -6.71 18.72
CA LEU A 71 -4.00 -7.32 19.83
C LEU A 71 -4.04 -8.83 19.67
N TYR A 72 -4.32 -9.35 18.48
CA TYR A 72 -4.31 -10.78 18.19
C TYR A 72 -2.93 -11.43 18.44
N ALA A 73 -1.86 -10.79 17.94
CA ALA A 73 -0.50 -11.23 18.13
C ALA A 73 -0.12 -11.30 19.61
N ARG A 74 -0.46 -10.26 20.37
CA ARG A 74 -0.12 -10.16 21.79
C ARG A 74 -0.93 -11.11 22.66
N LEU A 75 -2.24 -11.19 22.44
CA LEU A 75 -3.15 -11.96 23.30
C LEU A 75 -3.14 -13.45 22.98
N LYS A 76 -3.12 -13.82 21.69
CA LYS A 76 -3.28 -15.21 21.27
C LYS A 76 -1.96 -15.88 20.88
N LEU A 77 -1.10 -15.18 20.14
CA LEU A 77 0.17 -15.73 19.69
C LEU A 77 1.32 -15.53 20.70
N LYS A 78 1.15 -14.66 21.70
CA LYS A 78 2.18 -14.29 22.71
C LYS A 78 3.52 -13.88 22.08
N THR A 79 3.50 -13.38 20.86
CA THR A 79 4.69 -12.97 20.11
C THR A 79 4.84 -11.46 20.11
N SER A 80 6.08 -11.01 19.90
CA SER A 80 6.38 -9.58 19.81
C SER A 80 5.90 -8.99 18.48
N ILE A 81 5.61 -7.69 18.46
CA ILE A 81 5.15 -6.97 17.27
C ILE A 81 6.17 -7.07 16.13
N LYS A 82 7.47 -7.00 16.45
CA LYS A 82 8.58 -7.09 15.49
C LYS A 82 8.71 -8.47 14.84
N SER A 83 8.16 -9.51 15.46
CA SER A 83 8.15 -10.86 14.88
C SER A 83 6.96 -11.12 13.96
N VAL A 84 5.92 -10.29 14.00
CA VAL A 84 4.69 -10.48 13.21
C VAL A 84 4.65 -9.53 12.00
N PHE A 85 5.12 -8.30 12.15
CA PHE A 85 5.19 -7.34 11.05
C PHE A 85 6.62 -6.87 10.81
N GLY A 86 7.01 -6.85 9.53
CA GLY A 86 8.17 -6.10 9.10
C GLY A 86 7.90 -4.60 9.24
N MET A 87 8.93 -3.84 9.63
CA MET A 87 8.84 -2.37 9.68
C MET A 87 8.42 -1.78 8.32
N GLY A 88 8.82 -2.42 7.22
CA GLY A 88 8.44 -2.03 5.86
C GLY A 88 6.95 -2.16 5.58
N ASP A 89 6.29 -3.24 6.03
CA ASP A 89 4.85 -3.43 5.82
C ASP A 89 4.04 -2.35 6.53
N LEU A 90 4.42 -1.99 7.76
CA LEU A 90 3.77 -0.94 8.54
C LEU A 90 3.91 0.43 7.87
N LEU A 91 5.13 0.76 7.41
CA LEU A 91 5.40 2.00 6.68
C LEU A 91 4.64 2.07 5.36
N LEU A 92 4.54 0.95 4.64
CA LEU A 92 3.76 0.87 3.41
C LEU A 92 2.28 1.11 3.70
N PHE A 93 1.70 0.45 4.70
CA PHE A 93 0.26 0.56 4.99
C PHE A 93 -0.13 2.01 5.31
N ILE A 94 0.68 2.69 6.11
CA ILE A 94 0.48 4.11 6.42
C ILE A 94 0.67 4.96 5.17
N GLY A 95 1.70 4.69 4.36
CA GLY A 95 1.98 5.44 3.13
C GLY A 95 0.86 5.31 2.09
N LEU A 96 0.25 4.13 1.99
CA LEU A 96 -0.86 3.86 1.09
C LEU A 96 -2.15 4.58 1.52
N SER A 97 -2.30 4.98 2.79
CA SER A 97 -3.49 5.74 3.22
C SER A 97 -3.69 7.06 2.48
N PHE A 98 -2.64 7.59 1.84
CA PHE A 98 -2.66 8.84 1.07
C PHE A 98 -3.00 8.66 -0.42
N THR A 99 -3.30 7.45 -0.89
CA THR A 99 -3.38 7.17 -2.34
C THR A 99 -4.71 7.51 -3.00
N PHE A 100 -5.84 7.12 -2.39
CA PHE A 100 -7.16 7.04 -3.04
C PHE A 100 -8.29 7.55 -2.15
N SER A 101 -9.49 7.75 -2.73
CA SER A 101 -10.72 8.01 -1.96
C SER A 101 -11.05 6.82 -1.05
N SER A 102 -11.82 7.05 0.01
CA SER A 102 -12.00 6.05 1.09
C SER A 102 -12.54 4.70 0.61
N ILE A 103 -13.59 4.71 -0.21
CA ILE A 103 -14.21 3.47 -0.70
C ILE A 103 -13.25 2.73 -1.62
N SER A 104 -12.67 3.43 -2.60
CA SER A 104 -11.67 2.86 -3.52
C SER A 104 -10.45 2.34 -2.78
N PHE A 105 -9.99 3.05 -1.75
CA PHE A 105 -8.88 2.62 -0.91
C PHE A 105 -9.19 1.30 -0.19
N ILE A 106 -10.33 1.20 0.50
CA ILE A 106 -10.70 -0.01 1.25
C ILE A 106 -10.80 -1.22 0.32
N VAL A 107 -11.42 -1.04 -0.86
CA VAL A 107 -11.55 -2.11 -1.86
C VAL A 107 -10.18 -2.52 -2.40
N ILE A 108 -9.39 -1.56 -2.90
CA ILE A 108 -8.08 -1.84 -3.50
C ILE A 108 -7.12 -2.43 -2.46
N PHE A 109 -7.12 -1.91 -1.23
CA PHE A 109 -6.29 -2.40 -0.13
C PHE A 109 -6.65 -3.85 0.21
N SER A 110 -7.93 -4.16 0.38
CA SER A 110 -8.40 -5.53 0.69
C SER A 110 -8.08 -6.49 -0.45
N CYS A 111 -8.33 -6.08 -1.70
CA CYS A 111 -7.98 -6.87 -2.88
C CYS A 111 -6.46 -7.10 -2.99
N SER A 112 -5.64 -6.12 -2.65
CA SER A 112 -4.18 -6.25 -2.71
C SER A 112 -3.64 -7.26 -1.69
N LEU A 113 -4.25 -7.36 -0.50
CA LEU A 113 -3.91 -8.37 0.49
C LEU A 113 -4.22 -9.78 -0.03
N ILE A 114 -5.44 -9.98 -0.56
CA ILE A 114 -5.83 -11.27 -1.15
C ILE A 114 -4.92 -11.63 -2.33
N PHE A 115 -4.65 -10.66 -3.20
CA PHE A 115 -3.75 -10.82 -4.35
C PHE A 115 -2.34 -11.22 -3.92
N SER A 116 -1.79 -10.59 -2.89
CA SER A 116 -0.46 -10.93 -2.37
C SER A 116 -0.37 -12.38 -1.88
N LEU A 117 -1.42 -12.86 -1.21
CA LEU A 117 -1.53 -14.23 -0.75
C LEU A 117 -1.64 -15.21 -1.94
N LEU A 118 -2.52 -14.92 -2.89
CA LEU A 118 -2.73 -15.75 -4.07
C LEU A 118 -1.43 -15.89 -4.89
N ILE A 119 -0.76 -14.78 -5.20
CA ILE A 119 0.50 -14.79 -5.95
C ILE A 119 1.55 -15.64 -5.24
N HIS A 120 1.67 -15.50 -3.92
CA HIS A 120 2.64 -16.28 -3.16
C HIS A 120 2.36 -17.78 -3.24
N LEU A 121 1.08 -18.18 -3.12
CA LEU A 121 0.65 -19.58 -3.24
C LEU A 121 0.90 -20.13 -4.65
N PHE A 122 0.61 -19.37 -5.70
CA PHE A 122 0.84 -19.79 -7.09
C PHE A 122 2.33 -19.91 -7.44
N LEU A 123 3.17 -19.02 -6.93
CA LEU A 123 4.61 -19.01 -7.23
C LEU A 123 5.39 -20.12 -6.52
N LYS A 124 4.77 -20.90 -5.61
CA LYS A 124 5.38 -22.03 -4.88
C LYS A 124 6.82 -21.76 -4.43
N LYS A 125 7.10 -20.54 -3.95
CA LYS A 125 8.43 -20.23 -3.43
C LYS A 125 8.54 -20.86 -2.04
N ASP A 126 9.55 -21.70 -1.83
CA ASP A 126 9.89 -22.35 -0.54
C ASP A 126 10.30 -21.38 0.57
N ASN A 127 10.11 -20.07 0.36
CA ASN A 127 10.42 -19.06 1.35
C ASN A 127 9.28 -18.96 2.36
N ILE A 128 9.61 -19.21 3.62
CA ILE A 128 8.71 -19.22 4.78
C ILE A 128 7.93 -17.89 4.95
N LEU A 129 8.44 -16.78 4.44
CA LEU A 129 7.85 -15.44 4.58
C LEU A 129 7.31 -14.91 3.24
N VAL A 130 6.09 -14.37 3.26
CA VAL A 130 5.42 -13.73 2.11
C VAL A 130 5.95 -12.30 1.92
N PRO A 131 6.39 -11.87 0.72
CA PRO A 131 6.84 -10.49 0.47
C PRO A 131 5.60 -9.61 0.28
N LEU A 132 4.97 -9.30 1.42
CA LEU A 132 3.68 -8.62 1.47
C LEU A 132 3.78 -7.21 0.88
N ALA A 133 4.72 -6.41 1.38
CA ALA A 133 4.96 -5.05 0.87
C ALA A 133 5.23 -5.04 -0.65
N GLY A 134 6.00 -6.01 -1.14
CA GLY A 134 6.34 -6.11 -2.54
C GLY A 134 5.11 -6.36 -3.42
N TYR A 135 4.33 -7.39 -3.12
CA TYR A 135 3.14 -7.71 -3.91
C TYR A 135 2.03 -6.67 -3.80
N MET A 136 1.86 -6.02 -2.64
CA MET A 136 0.94 -4.90 -2.51
C MET A 136 1.40 -3.71 -3.34
N SER A 137 2.70 -3.36 -3.31
CA SER A 137 3.23 -2.26 -4.14
C SER A 137 3.06 -2.52 -5.64
N LEU A 138 3.18 -3.79 -6.07
CA LEU A 138 2.90 -4.20 -7.44
C LEU A 138 1.43 -4.01 -7.81
N PHE A 139 0.51 -4.44 -6.93
CA PHE A 139 -0.92 -4.29 -7.18
C PHE A 139 -1.32 -2.81 -7.29
N PHE A 140 -0.84 -1.96 -6.37
CA PHE A 140 -1.09 -0.51 -6.41
C PHE A 140 -0.44 0.14 -7.64
N GLY A 141 0.74 -0.30 -8.06
CA GLY A 141 1.36 0.17 -9.30
C GLY A 141 0.50 -0.15 -10.52
N LEU A 142 -0.04 -1.36 -10.60
CA LEU A 142 -0.95 -1.78 -11.67
C LEU A 142 -2.25 -0.99 -11.67
N THR A 143 -2.85 -0.71 -10.51
CA THR A 143 -4.09 0.09 -10.45
C THR A 143 -3.86 1.53 -10.90
N TYR A 144 -2.73 2.14 -10.56
CA TYR A 144 -2.36 3.46 -11.09
C TYR A 144 -2.16 3.47 -12.61
N ILE A 145 -1.48 2.46 -13.16
CA ILE A 145 -1.30 2.31 -14.61
C ILE A 145 -2.64 2.14 -15.30
N ALA A 146 -3.52 1.28 -14.76
CA ALA A 146 -4.86 1.04 -15.29
C ALA A 146 -5.77 2.29 -15.23
N TYR A 147 -5.60 3.13 -14.22
CA TYR A 147 -6.30 4.42 -14.14
C TYR A 147 -5.79 5.42 -15.17
N TRP A 148 -4.47 5.52 -15.38
CA TRP A 148 -3.93 6.43 -16.37
C TRP A 148 -4.18 5.99 -17.81
N SER A 149 -4.35 4.70 -18.07
CA SER A 149 -4.79 4.18 -19.37
C SER A 149 -6.29 4.34 -19.62
N GLY A 150 -7.06 4.78 -18.62
CA GLY A 150 -8.51 4.98 -18.72
C GLY A 150 -9.34 3.69 -18.59
N VAL A 151 -8.71 2.57 -18.21
CA VAL A 151 -9.43 1.30 -17.94
C VAL A 151 -10.26 1.41 -16.66
N ILE A 152 -9.73 2.12 -15.66
CA ILE A 152 -10.42 2.39 -14.39
C ILE A 152 -10.60 3.90 -14.27
N ASN A 153 -11.81 4.36 -13.96
CA ASN A 153 -12.09 5.80 -13.79
C ASN A 153 -12.49 6.20 -12.36
N SER A 154 -12.72 5.23 -11.48
CA SER A 154 -13.32 5.42 -10.15
C SER A 154 -12.33 5.52 -8.99
N ILE A 155 -11.03 5.59 -9.26
CA ILE A 155 -10.02 5.55 -8.18
C ILE A 155 -10.12 6.76 -7.22
N TYR A 156 -10.62 7.89 -7.72
CA TYR A 156 -10.83 9.12 -6.94
C TYR A 156 -12.31 9.48 -6.75
N SER A 157 -13.23 8.66 -7.24
CA SER A 157 -14.66 8.91 -7.01
C SER A 157 -15.03 8.58 -5.57
N LEU A 158 -15.95 9.36 -5.01
CA LEU A 158 -16.59 9.10 -3.73
C LEU A 158 -17.27 7.74 -3.74
#